data_AF-A0A9D8IZX1-F1
#
_entry.id   AF-A0A9D8IZX1-F1
#
_cell.length_a   1.000
_cell.length_b   1.000
_cell.length_c   1.000
_cell.angle_alpha   90.00
_cell.angle_beta   90.00
_cell.angle_gamma   90.00
#
_symmetry.space_group_name_H-M   'P 1'
#
loop_
_entity.id
_entity.type
_entity.pdbx_description
1 polymer ?
#
loop_
_entity_poly.entity_id
_entity_poly.type
_entity_poly.pdbx_seq_one_letter_code
_entity_poly.pdbx_strand_id
1 'polypeptide(L)'
;MPAIEGWEPSESGEAVPMQCADSEHEEAVRVLVEGARKAQAKIADYRQDQVDALTTAIAWSVVRSDHAEALAQLAVDEGGFGNFRDKLTKIRNRISGTLADMAGLRTVGV
;
A
#
# COMPACT_ATOMS: atom_id res chain seq x y z
N MET A 1 -26.59 -13.96 19.98
CA MET A 1 -25.20 -13.49 19.78
C MET A 1 -24.49 -13.72 21.10
N PRO A 2 -23.67 -14.78 21.25
CA PRO A 2 -22.96 -14.99 22.51
C PRO A 2 -21.84 -13.95 22.63
N ALA A 3 -21.68 -13.40 23.84
CA ALA A 3 -20.58 -12.52 24.17
C ALA A 3 -19.26 -13.27 24.00
N ILE A 4 -18.23 -12.58 23.51
CA ILE A 4 -16.86 -13.08 23.47
C ILE A 4 -16.39 -13.40 24.90
N GLU A 5 -16.31 -14.68 25.25
CA GLU A 5 -15.74 -15.13 26.52
C GLU A 5 -14.26 -14.73 26.58
N GLY A 6 -13.87 -13.97 27.61
CA GLY A 6 -12.46 -13.66 27.91
C GLY A 6 -12.00 -12.23 27.64
N TRP A 7 -12.87 -11.33 27.18
CA TRP A 7 -12.56 -9.90 27.13
C TRP A 7 -13.10 -9.18 28.37
N GLU A 8 -12.22 -8.85 29.31
CA GLU A 8 -12.54 -7.93 30.41
C GLU A 8 -12.00 -6.52 30.07
N PRO A 9 -12.85 -5.48 30.14
CA PRO A 9 -12.38 -4.11 29.98
C PRO A 9 -11.51 -3.72 31.18
N SER A 10 -10.30 -3.22 30.92
CA SER A 10 -9.36 -2.81 31.97
C SER A 10 -9.94 -1.65 32.81
N GLU A 11 -10.23 -1.90 34.08
CA GLU A 11 -10.77 -0.89 35.02
C GLU A 11 -9.70 0.06 35.61
N SER A 12 -8.42 -0.19 35.36
CA SER A 12 -7.34 0.71 35.77
C SER A 12 -7.23 1.85 34.79
N GLY A 13 -7.63 3.07 35.18
CA GLY A 13 -7.30 4.32 34.48
C GLY A 13 -5.79 4.65 34.42
N GLU A 14 -4.93 3.64 34.54
CA GLU A 14 -3.50 3.75 34.23
C GLU A 14 -3.33 3.59 32.73
N ALA A 15 -2.67 4.56 32.12
CA ALA A 15 -2.20 4.42 30.75
C ALA A 15 -1.34 3.15 30.68
N VAL A 16 -1.79 2.16 29.90
CA VAL A 16 -0.91 1.07 29.47
C VAL A 16 0.28 1.77 28.83
N PRO A 17 1.52 1.61 29.35
CA PRO A 17 2.67 2.23 28.72
C PRO A 17 2.68 1.75 27.28
N MET A 18 2.60 2.69 26.34
CA MET A 18 2.85 2.37 24.95
C MET A 18 4.30 1.91 24.91
N GLN A 19 4.52 0.59 24.92
CA GLN A 19 5.79 0.02 24.53
C GLN A 19 6.07 0.58 23.12
N CYS A 20 6.87 1.64 23.07
CA CYS A 20 7.45 2.13 21.83
C CYS A 20 8.27 0.96 21.26
N ALA A 21 7.98 0.65 20.00
CA ALA A 21 8.38 -0.55 19.30
C ALA A 21 9.85 -0.92 19.48
N ASP A 22 10.14 -2.22 19.37
CA ASP A 22 11.50 -2.76 19.32
C ASP A 22 12.39 -1.91 18.41
N SER A 23 13.56 -1.48 18.91
CA SER A 23 14.47 -0.52 18.24
C SER A 23 14.81 -0.87 16.77
N GLU A 24 14.67 -2.14 16.40
CA GLU A 24 14.82 -2.65 15.04
C GLU A 24 13.73 -2.14 14.08
N HIS A 25 12.47 -2.04 14.55
CA HIS A 25 11.36 -1.51 13.75
C HIS A 25 11.52 0.00 13.52
N GLU A 26 11.96 0.74 14.54
CA GLU A 26 12.25 2.18 14.39
C GLU A 26 13.35 2.43 13.35
N GLU A 27 14.41 1.61 13.37
CA GLU A 27 15.49 1.72 12.40
C GLU A 27 15.06 1.30 11.00
N ALA A 28 14.27 0.22 10.85
CA ALA A 28 13.72 -0.19 9.56
C ALA A 28 12.86 0.93 8.94
N VAL A 29 12.02 1.59 9.74
CA VAL A 29 11.23 2.75 9.29
C VAL A 29 12.13 3.91 8.88
N ARG A 30 13.16 4.23 9.69
CA ARG A 30 14.12 5.31 9.38
C ARG A 30 14.76 5.11 8.01
N VAL A 31 15.26 3.90 7.74
CA VAL A 31 15.90 3.54 6.47
C VAL A 31 14.94 3.69 5.29
N LEU A 32 13.70 3.20 5.41
CA LEU A 32 12.69 3.33 4.36
C LEU A 32 12.34 4.79 4.06
N VAL A 33 12.13 5.60 5.10
CA VAL A 33 11.79 7.03 4.94
C VAL A 33 12.94 7.81 4.33
N GLU A 34 14.19 7.56 4.73
CA GLU A 34 15.35 8.22 4.14
C GLU A 34 15.50 7.86 2.65
N GLY A 35 15.33 6.58 2.32
CA GLY A 35 15.32 6.11 0.92
C GLY A 35 14.23 6.78 0.09
N ALA A 36 13.01 6.87 0.62
CA ALA A 36 11.88 7.55 -0.03
C ALA A 36 12.16 9.03 -0.29
N ARG A 37 12.76 9.76 0.66
CA ARG A 37 13.15 11.16 0.48
C ARG A 37 14.20 11.33 -0.62
N LYS A 38 15.21 10.46 -0.65
CA LYS A 38 16.23 10.45 -1.72
C LYS A 38 15.63 10.16 -3.09
N ALA A 39 14.69 9.22 -3.17
CA ALA A 39 14.00 8.89 -4.42
C ALA A 39 13.09 10.04 -4.89
N GLN A 40 12.34 10.66 -3.98
CA GLN A 40 11.48 11.80 -4.28
C GLN A 40 12.29 12.99 -4.82
N ALA A 41 13.45 13.29 -4.23
CA ALA A 41 14.32 14.35 -4.70
C ALA A 41 14.80 14.14 -6.15
N LYS A 42 14.98 12.88 -6.59
CA LYS A 42 15.41 12.55 -7.97
C LYS A 42 14.33 12.81 -9.02
N ILE A 43 13.06 12.80 -8.63
CA ILE A 43 11.92 13.00 -9.54
C ILE A 43 11.24 14.35 -9.34
N ALA A 44 11.78 15.21 -8.46
CA ALA A 44 11.16 16.47 -8.07
C ALA A 44 10.96 17.44 -9.26
N ASP A 45 11.90 17.44 -10.20
CA ASP A 45 11.88 18.31 -11.39
C ASP A 45 11.34 17.59 -12.65
N TYR A 46 10.65 16.45 -12.47
CA TYR A 46 10.03 15.77 -13.61
C TYR A 46 8.97 16.65 -14.26
N ARG A 47 8.95 16.62 -15.59
CA ARG A 47 7.86 17.18 -16.39
C ARG A 47 6.62 16.29 -16.28
N GLN A 48 5.45 16.86 -16.60
CA GLN A 48 4.17 16.16 -16.58
C GLN A 48 4.23 14.80 -17.32
N ASP A 49 4.78 14.77 -18.54
CA ASP A 49 4.88 13.54 -19.33
C ASP A 49 5.79 12.49 -18.69
N GLN A 50 6.81 12.89 -17.93
CA GLN A 50 7.66 11.97 -17.19
C GLN A 50 6.96 11.39 -15.96
N VAL A 51 6.16 12.20 -15.25
CA VAL A 51 5.32 11.73 -14.13
C VAL A 51 4.23 10.79 -14.63
N ASP A 52 3.59 11.11 -15.75
CA ASP A 52 2.56 10.29 -16.37
C ASP A 52 3.13 8.94 -16.84
N ALA A 53 4.31 8.95 -17.48
CA ALA A 53 5.01 7.75 -17.91
C ALA A 53 5.43 6.88 -16.72
N LEU A 54 5.95 7.48 -15.64
CA LEU A 54 6.33 6.77 -14.42
C LEU A 54 5.10 6.11 -13.76
N THR A 55 4.00 6.84 -13.62
CA THR A 55 2.76 6.34 -13.04
C THR A 55 2.17 5.19 -13.87
N THR A 56 2.20 5.33 -15.19
CA THR A 56 1.77 4.28 -16.12
C THR A 56 2.64 3.03 -16.01
N ALA A 57 3.96 3.19 -15.89
CA ALA A 57 4.89 2.07 -15.71
C ALA A 57 4.64 1.32 -14.39
N ILE A 58 4.36 2.04 -13.30
CA ILE A 58 3.98 1.45 -12.01
C ILE A 58 2.68 0.66 -12.15
N ALA A 59 1.65 1.26 -12.74
CA ALA A 59 0.37 0.58 -12.95
C ALA A 59 0.54 -0.70 -13.77
N TRP A 60 1.28 -0.63 -14.89
CA TRP A 60 1.60 -1.80 -15.73
C TRP A 60 2.32 -2.90 -14.95
N SER A 61 3.30 -2.54 -14.11
CA SER A 61 4.03 -3.49 -13.28
C SER A 61 3.13 -4.26 -12.31
N VAL A 62 1.93 -3.77 -12.00
CA VAL A 62 0.99 -4.46 -11.12
C VAL A 62 -0.05 -5.25 -11.91
N VAL A 63 -0.59 -4.69 -13.00
CA VAL A 63 -1.69 -5.32 -13.75
C VAL A 63 -1.25 -6.35 -14.79
N ARG A 64 0.07 -6.44 -15.07
CA ARG A 64 0.64 -7.50 -15.93
C ARG A 64 0.18 -8.87 -15.39
N SER A 65 -0.26 -9.76 -16.29
CA SER A 65 -1.03 -10.95 -15.88
C SER A 65 -0.32 -11.82 -14.86
N ASP A 66 0.96 -12.11 -15.10
CA ASP A 66 1.81 -12.89 -14.21
C ASP A 66 1.93 -12.28 -12.80
N HIS A 67 2.11 -10.95 -12.73
CA HIS A 67 2.19 -10.23 -11.46
C HIS A 67 0.85 -10.16 -10.74
N ALA A 68 -0.23 -9.86 -11.47
CA ALA A 68 -1.57 -9.77 -10.89
C ALA A 68 -2.03 -11.12 -10.34
N GLU A 69 -1.71 -12.23 -11.03
CA GLU A 69 -2.00 -13.58 -10.58
C GLU A 69 -1.16 -13.95 -9.34
N ALA A 70 0.15 -13.66 -9.35
CA ALA A 70 1.01 -13.90 -8.19
C ALA A 70 0.55 -13.11 -6.94
N LEU A 71 0.19 -11.84 -7.10
CA LEU A 71 -0.33 -11.00 -6.01
C LEU A 71 -1.70 -11.49 -5.51
N ALA A 72 -2.58 -11.93 -6.41
CA ALA A 72 -3.88 -12.48 -6.03
C ALA A 72 -3.72 -13.76 -5.20
N GLN A 73 -2.80 -14.64 -5.61
CA GLN A 73 -2.50 -15.88 -4.89
C GLN A 73 -1.89 -15.59 -3.52
N LEU A 74 -0.85 -14.75 -3.46
CA LEU A 74 -0.22 -14.32 -2.20
C LEU A 74 -1.25 -13.78 -1.21
N ALA A 75 -2.17 -12.93 -1.68
CA ALA A 75 -3.17 -12.32 -0.83
C ALA A 75 -4.27 -13.31 -0.35
N VAL A 76 -4.51 -14.43 -1.05
CA VAL A 76 -5.35 -15.53 -0.52
C VAL A 76 -4.57 -16.30 0.53
N ASP A 77 -3.34 -16.68 0.22
CA ASP A 77 -2.52 -17.55 1.06
C ASP A 77 -2.16 -16.90 2.40
N GLU A 78 -1.76 -15.63 2.39
CA GLU A 78 -1.39 -14.89 3.59
C GLU A 78 -2.61 -14.42 4.39
N GLY A 79 -3.62 -13.89 3.70
CA GLY A 79 -4.77 -13.27 4.35
C GLY A 79 -5.81 -14.27 4.87
N GLY A 80 -5.95 -15.43 4.23
CA GLY A 80 -6.95 -16.44 4.61
C GLY A 80 -8.42 -16.05 4.33
N PHE A 81 -8.68 -14.89 3.70
CA PHE A 81 -10.03 -14.43 3.35
C PHE A 81 -10.18 -14.05 1.87
N GLY A 82 -11.40 -14.22 1.35
CA GLY A 82 -11.74 -13.98 -0.06
C GLY A 82 -11.35 -15.15 -0.96
N ASN A 83 -11.31 -14.91 -2.28
CA ASN A 83 -10.90 -15.90 -3.27
C ASN A 83 -10.02 -15.28 -4.37
N PHE A 84 -9.27 -16.14 -5.08
CA PHE A 84 -8.32 -15.72 -6.12
C PHE A 84 -8.96 -14.86 -7.21
N ARG A 85 -10.11 -15.29 -7.76
CA ARG A 85 -10.76 -14.61 -8.89
C ARG A 85 -11.17 -13.19 -8.54
N ASP A 86 -11.73 -12.99 -7.36
CA ASP A 86 -12.18 -11.69 -6.89
C ASP A 86 -10.98 -10.78 -6.57
N LYS A 87 -9.89 -11.32 -6.01
CA LYS A 87 -8.65 -10.56 -5.80
C LYS A 87 -7.98 -10.16 -7.10
N LEU A 88 -7.92 -11.06 -8.09
CA LEU A 88 -7.40 -10.78 -9.42
C LEU A 88 -8.20 -9.66 -10.11
N THR A 89 -9.53 -9.76 -10.04
CA THR A 89 -10.44 -8.73 -10.58
C THR A 89 -10.25 -7.40 -9.86
N LYS A 90 -10.12 -7.42 -8.52
CA LYS A 90 -9.86 -6.24 -7.70
C LYS A 90 -8.53 -5.58 -8.09
N ILE A 91 -7.44 -6.33 -8.23
CA ILE A 91 -6.14 -5.76 -8.62
C ILE A 91 -6.24 -5.07 -9.98
N ARG A 92 -6.79 -5.75 -11.00
CA ARG A 92 -6.95 -5.19 -12.34
C ARG A 92 -7.82 -3.94 -12.34
N ASN A 93 -8.99 -3.99 -11.71
CA ASN A 93 -9.96 -2.89 -11.74
C ASN A 93 -9.49 -1.69 -10.91
N ARG A 94 -8.91 -1.91 -9.73
CA ARG A 94 -8.48 -0.81 -8.87
C ARG A 94 -7.29 -0.06 -9.48
N ILE A 95 -6.33 -0.77 -10.05
CA ILE A 95 -5.15 -0.11 -10.63
C ILE A 95 -5.51 0.58 -11.96
N SER A 96 -6.15 -0.12 -12.88
CA SER A 96 -6.53 0.46 -14.18
C SER A 96 -7.56 1.58 -14.04
N GLY A 97 -8.54 1.41 -13.13
CA GLY A 97 -9.53 2.43 -12.82
C GLY A 97 -8.89 3.69 -12.25
N THR A 98 -8.05 3.57 -11.23
CA THR A 98 -7.36 4.72 -10.65
C THR A 98 -6.40 5.39 -11.64
N LEU A 99 -5.69 4.63 -12.48
CA LEU A 99 -4.87 5.23 -13.54
C LEU A 99 -5.74 6.04 -14.52
N ALA A 100 -6.90 5.51 -14.91
CA ALA A 100 -7.83 6.22 -15.79
C ALA A 100 -8.40 7.49 -15.15
N ASP A 101 -8.73 7.45 -13.86
CA ASP A 101 -9.22 8.62 -13.10
C ASP A 101 -8.18 9.74 -13.04
N MET A 102 -6.88 9.38 -12.97
CA MET A 102 -5.78 10.35 -12.95
C MET A 102 -5.34 10.82 -14.34
N ALA A 103 -5.71 10.09 -15.39
CA ALA A 103 -5.24 10.37 -16.74
C ALA A 103 -5.69 11.76 -17.23
N GLY A 104 -4.73 12.58 -17.64
CA GLY A 104 -4.98 13.95 -18.11
C GLY A 104 -5.13 14.99 -17.01
N LEU A 105 -5.05 14.62 -15.73
CA LEU A 105 -4.96 15.58 -14.63
C LEU A 105 -3.56 16.17 -14.57
N ARG A 106 -3.47 17.49 -14.40
CA ARG A 106 -2.19 18.18 -14.22
C ARG A 106 -1.78 18.16 -12.76
N THR A 107 -0.57 17.67 -12.51
CA THR A 107 0.02 17.57 -11.16
C THR A 107 1.38 18.26 -11.06
N VAL A 108 2.00 18.62 -12.19
CA VAL A 108 3.27 19.35 -12.24
C VAL A 108 3.03 20.83 -12.59
N GLY A 109 3.60 21.71 -11.76
CA GLY A 109 3.58 23.16 -11.94
C GLY A 109 2.21 23.80 -11.69
N VAL A 110 1.45 23.26 -10.73
CA VAL A 110 0.20 23.82 -10.21
C VAL A 110 0.42 24.61 -8.92
#